data_AF-A0A7J4PCL3-F1
#
_entry.id   AF-A0A7J4PCL3-F1
#
_cell.length_a   1.000
_cell.length_b   1.000
_cell.length_c   1.000
_cell.angle_alpha   90.00
_cell.angle_beta   90.00
_cell.angle_gamma   90.00
#
_symmetry.space_group_name_H-M   'P 1'
#
loop_
_entity.id
_entity.type
_entity.pdbx_description
1 polymer ?
#
loop_
_entity_poly.entity_id
_entity_poly.type
_entity_poly.pdbx_seq_one_letter_code
_entity_poly.pdbx_strand_id
1 'polypeptide(L)' 'PEGNPLAELRVFIVRGTTSYPEITAITNEEGSYAIGNVPPGKFKVAVHNAEGERIGLESVTVREGRTTTLNFVVPNP' A
#
# COMPACT_ATOMS: atom_id res chain seq x y z
N PRO A 1 -4.53 6.50 16.50
CA PRO A 1 -4.06 7.88 16.24
C PRO A 1 -4.35 8.24 14.78
N GLU A 2 -5.31 9.14 14.54
CA GLU A 2 -5.57 9.65 13.19
C GLU A 2 -4.51 10.71 12.88
N GLY A 3 -3.62 10.38 11.95
CA GLY A 3 -2.72 11.36 11.34
C GLY A 3 -3.43 12.11 10.23
N ASN A 4 -2.81 13.18 9.72
CA ASN A 4 -3.31 13.87 8.54
C ASN A 4 -3.22 12.94 7.31
N PRO A 5 -4.20 12.96 6.39
CA PRO A 5 -4.09 12.25 5.13
C PRO A 5 -2.90 12.79 4.33
N LEU A 6 -2.15 11.88 3.68
CA LEU A 6 -0.98 12.22 2.89
C LEU A 6 -1.20 11.79 1.43
N ALA A 7 -1.21 12.76 0.53
CA ALA A 7 -1.31 12.55 -0.91
C ALA A 7 0.05 12.25 -1.56
N GLU A 8 0.01 11.79 -2.81
CA GLU A 8 1.18 11.62 -3.69
C GLU A 8 2.21 10.57 -3.24
N LEU A 9 1.90 9.78 -2.23
CA LEU A 9 2.76 8.68 -1.78
C LEU A 9 2.61 7.48 -2.72
N ARG A 10 3.73 6.82 -3.03
CA ARG A 10 3.74 5.61 -3.86
C ARG A 10 3.55 4.39 -2.98
N VAL A 11 2.52 3.61 -3.27
CA VAL A 11 2.18 2.37 -2.58
C VAL A 11 2.30 1.19 -3.54
N PHE A 12 3.14 0.20 -3.22
CA PHE A 12 3.30 -0.98 -4.05
C PHE A 12 3.66 -2.23 -3.24
N ILE A 13 3.33 -3.39 -3.82
CA ILE A 13 3.65 -4.70 -3.25
C ILE A 13 5.13 -4.99 -3.53
N VAL A 14 5.92 -5.18 -2.47
CA VAL A 14 7.37 -5.46 -2.59
C VAL A 14 7.70 -6.93 -2.41
N ARG A 15 6.78 -7.72 -1.86
CA ARG A 15 6.91 -9.18 -1.74
C ARG A 15 5.55 -9.84 -1.58
N GLY A 16 5.39 -11.03 -2.15
CA GLY A 16 4.18 -11.85 -2.03
C GLY A 16 4.47 -13.34 -1.93
N THR A 17 3.49 -14.12 -1.47
CA THR A 17 3.54 -15.59 -1.45
C THR A 17 3.00 -16.24 -2.72
N THR A 18 2.43 -15.46 -3.62
CA THR A 18 1.92 -15.87 -4.94
C THR A 18 2.43 -14.88 -5.99
N SER A 19 2.25 -15.18 -7.27
CA SER A 19 2.50 -14.19 -8.33
C SER A 19 1.50 -13.04 -8.19
N TYR A 20 1.94 -11.80 -8.34
CA TYR A 20 1.11 -10.60 -8.20
C TYR A 20 1.48 -9.58 -9.28
N PRO A 21 0.56 -8.68 -9.66
CA PRO A 21 0.86 -7.66 -10.64
C PRO A 21 1.83 -6.62 -10.06
N GLU A 22 2.81 -6.20 -10.86
CA GLU A 22 3.70 -5.09 -10.52
C GLU A 22 2.96 -3.77 -10.78
N ILE A 23 2.12 -3.37 -9.82
CA ILE A 23 1.32 -2.14 -9.87
C ILE A 23 1.73 -1.22 -8.74
N THR A 24 1.92 0.05 -9.08
CA THR A 24 2.06 1.15 -8.12
C THR A 24 0.74 1.91 -8.03
N ALA A 25 0.23 2.10 -6.83
CA ALA A 25 -0.83 3.03 -6.53
C ALA A 25 -0.24 4.33 -5.97
N ILE A 26 -0.96 5.44 -6.15
CA ILE A 26 -0.60 6.75 -5.61
C ILE A 26 -1.73 7.17 -4.67
N THR A 27 -1.40 7.65 -3.47
CA THR A 27 -2.42 8.17 -2.55
C THR A 27 -3.03 9.46 -3.09
N ASN A 28 -4.35 9.60 -2.97
CA ASN A 28 -5.06 10.83 -3.34
C ASN A 28 -5.04 11.87 -2.20
N GLU A 29 -5.71 13.01 -2.40
CA GLU A 29 -5.82 14.09 -1.41
C GLU A 29 -6.41 13.65 -0.06
N GLU A 30 -7.21 12.58 -0.04
CA GLU A 30 -7.77 11.98 1.18
C GLU A 30 -6.87 10.88 1.77
N GLY A 31 -5.65 10.69 1.25
CA GLY A 31 -4.72 9.64 1.66
C GLY A 31 -5.13 8.23 1.23
N SER A 32 -6.17 8.11 0.40
CA SER A 32 -6.72 6.83 -0.06
C SER A 32 -5.96 6.30 -1.28
N TYR A 33 -5.83 4.98 -1.36
CA TYR A 33 -5.20 4.28 -2.48
C TYR A 33 -5.94 2.96 -2.75
N ALA A 34 -5.78 2.42 -3.97
CA ALA A 34 -6.34 1.13 -4.34
C ALA A 34 -5.39 0.36 -5.26
N ILE A 35 -5.20 -0.93 -4.98
CA ILE A 35 -4.48 -1.86 -5.87
C ILE A 35 -5.48 -2.95 -6.27
N GLY A 36 -5.80 -3.00 -7.57
CA GLY A 36 -6.72 -3.99 -8.13
C GLY A 36 -6.04 -5.31 -8.49
N ASN A 37 -6.85 -6.34 -8.74
CA ASN A 37 -6.41 -7.63 -9.26
C ASN A 37 -5.30 -8.32 -8.44
N VAL A 38 -5.31 -8.13 -7.11
CA VAL A 38 -4.37 -8.82 -6.21
C VAL A 38 -4.91 -10.21 -5.90
N PRO A 39 -4.20 -11.30 -6.28
CA PRO A 39 -4.64 -12.64 -5.98
C PRO A 39 -4.55 -12.95 -4.48
N PRO A 40 -5.24 -13.99 -3.99
CA PRO A 40 -5.18 -14.39 -2.58
C PRO A 40 -3.76 -14.75 -2.16
N GLY A 41 -3.34 -14.27 -0.99
CA GLY A 41 -1.97 -14.47 -0.51
C GLY A 41 -1.58 -13.55 0.64
N LYS A 42 -0.35 -13.74 1.13
CA LYS A 42 0.28 -12.82 2.09
C LYS A 42 1.25 -11.92 1.34
N PHE A 43 1.16 -10.62 1.61
CA PHE A 43 1.95 -9.61 0.94
C PHE A 43 2.62 -8.67 1.93
N LYS A 44 3.80 -8.17 1.54
CA LYS A 44 4.40 -6.97 2.13
C LYS A 44 4.16 -5.79 1.19
N VAL A 45 3.59 -4.73 1.73
CA VAL A 45 3.25 -3.51 1.00
C VAL A 45 4.09 -2.37 1.59
N ALA A 46 4.72 -1.60 0.71
CA ALA A 46 5.58 -0.49 1.10
C ALA A 46 5.02 0.84 0.61
N VAL A 47 5.30 1.89 1.39
CA VAL A 47 4.97 3.27 1.08
C VAL A 47 6.27 4.04 0.88
N HIS A 48 6.38 4.79 -0.20
CA HIS A 48 7.54 5.63 -0.51
C HIS A 48 7.12 7.08 -0.76
N ASN A 49 7.98 8.03 -0.37
CA ASN A 49 7.82 9.45 -0.67
C ASN A 49 8.20 9.78 -2.13
N ALA A 50 8.13 11.06 -2.48
CA ALA A 50 8.45 11.55 -3.82
C ALA A 50 9.92 11.31 -4.21
N GLU A 51 10.80 11.33 -3.21
CA GLU A 51 12.24 11.09 -3.29
C GLU A 51 12.59 9.60 -3.48
N GLY A 52 11.61 8.71 -3.34
CA GLY A 52 11.79 7.26 -3.46
C GLY A 52 12.29 6.58 -2.19
N GLU A 53 12.27 7.27 -1.05
CA GLU A 53 12.61 6.71 0.25
C GLU A 53 11.43 5.92 0.82
N ARG A 54 11.71 4.72 1.35
CA ARG A 54 10.68 3.91 1.99
C ARG A 54 10.36 4.46 3.39
N ILE A 55 9.15 4.97 3.55
CA ILE A 55 8.65 5.57 4.80
C ILE A 55 7.61 4.69 5.51
N GLY A 56 7.16 3.60 4.88
CA GLY A 56 6.23 2.64 5.48
C GLY A 56 6.41 1.22 4.94
N LEU A 57 6.13 0.21 5.77
CA LEU A 57 6.16 -1.20 5.39
C LEU A 57 5.23 -2.01 6.30
N GLU A 58 4.23 -2.65 5.71
CA GLU A 58 3.26 -3.47 6.45
C GLU A 58 2.99 -4.80 5.76
N SER A 59 2.43 -5.74 6.52
CA SER A 59 2.01 -7.04 6.00
C SER A 59 0.49 -7.16 5.97
N VAL A 60 -0.05 -7.74 4.90
CA VAL A 60 -1.50 -7.95 4.73
C VAL A 60 -1.79 -9.33 4.16
N THR A 61 -2.94 -9.90 4.51
CA THR A 61 -3.46 -11.14 3.92
C THR A 61 -4.68 -10.83 3.08
N VAL A 62 -4.57 -11.00 1.77
CA VAL A 62 -5.68 -10.86 0.82
C VAL A 62 -6.41 -12.20 0.71
N ARG A 63 -7.74 -12.14 0.83
CA ARG A 63 -8.63 -13.30 0.66
C ARG A 63 -9.39 -13.19 -0.66
N GLU A 64 -9.70 -14.34 -1.24
CA GLU A 64 -10.41 -14.42 -2.52
C GLU A 64 -11.74 -13.67 -2.49
N GLY A 65 -12.00 -12.89 -3.55
CA GLY A 65 -13.23 -12.12 -3.74
C GLY A 65 -13.46 -11.02 -2.70
N ARG A 66 -12.48 -10.68 -1.86
CA ARG A 66 -12.63 -9.68 -0.79
C ARG A 66 -11.67 -8.52 -0.95
N THR A 67 -12.20 -7.31 -0.81
CA THR A 67 -11.39 -6.12 -0.55
C THR A 67 -10.79 -6.21 0.85
N THR A 68 -9.47 -6.01 0.94
CA THR A 68 -8.75 -5.96 2.22
C THR A 68 -8.25 -4.53 2.44
N THR A 69 -8.62 -3.93 3.56
CA THR A 69 -8.14 -2.60 3.95
C THR A 69 -6.82 -2.72 4.70
N LEU A 70 -5.83 -1.94 4.27
CA LEU A 70 -4.54 -1.79 4.96
C LEU A 70 -4.31 -0.28 5.14
N ASN A 71 -4.10 0.14 6.39
CA ASN A 71 -3.81 1.52 6.71
C ASN A 71 -2.33 1.65 7.11
N PHE A 72 -1.73 2.78 6.79
CA PHE A 72 -0.37 3.13 7.18
C PHE A 72 -0.40 4.38 8.04
N VAL A 73 0.47 4.43 9.05
CA VAL A 73 0.85 5.68 9.73
C VAL A 73 2.34 5.85 9.48
N VAL A 74 2.70 6.89 8.73
CA VAL A 74 4.08 7.19 8.33
C VAL A 74 4.45 8.62 8.75
N PRO A 75 5.74 8.94 8.86
CA PRO A 75 6.16 10.33 9.04
C PRO A 75 5.60 11.20 7.90
N ASN A 76 5.21 12.43 8.24
CA ASN A 76 4.97 13.43 7.22
C ASN A 76 6.31 13.71 6.52
N PRO A 77 6.41 13.54 5.19
CA PRO A 77 7.64 13.82 4.45
C PRO A 77 8.08 15.29 4.58
#